data_AF-A0A3L7PIR5-F1
#
_entry.id   AF-A0A3L7PIR5-F1
#
_cell.length_a   1.000
_cell.length_b   1.000
_cell.length_c   1.000
_cell.angle_alpha   90.00
_cell.angle_beta   90.00
_cell.angle_gamma   90.00
#
_symmetry.space_group_name_H-M   'P 1'
#
loop_
_entity.id
_entity.type
_entity.pdbx_description
1 polymer ?
#
loop_
_entity_poly.entity_id
_entity_poly.type
_entity_poly.pdbx_seq_one_letter_code
_entity_poly.pdbx_strand_id
1 'polypeptide(L)'
;MRLVASASLLCVIDVQDRLLPAMADGDRVVSRCGRLAAAARLLDVPAILTEQYPQGLGTTAAPLAALLPRPVAKMSFSCCGAGGFALALPPGRGAIVLCGLETHVCVLQTALDLLARGYAVFVAVDAVASRHPI
;
A
#
# COMPACT_ATOMS: atom_id res chain seq x y z
N MET A 1 3.28 17.77 11.35
CA MET A 1 4.35 16.76 11.20
C MET A 1 4.75 16.72 9.73
N ARG A 2 6.04 16.55 9.41
CA ARG A 2 6.57 16.49 8.04
C ARG A 2 6.99 15.05 7.73
N LEU A 3 6.72 14.55 6.52
CA LEU A 3 7.29 13.28 6.06
C LEU A 3 8.80 13.46 5.86
N VAL A 4 9.59 12.62 6.52
CA VAL A 4 11.07 12.61 6.44
C VAL A 4 11.52 11.22 6.01
N ALA A 5 12.45 11.13 5.06
CA ALA A 5 12.86 9.87 4.44
C ALA A 5 13.25 8.79 5.44
N SER A 6 14.08 9.14 6.42
CA SER A 6 14.58 8.22 7.45
C SER A 6 13.54 7.69 8.45
N ALA A 7 12.35 8.29 8.50
CA ALA A 7 11.28 7.89 9.42
C ALA A 7 9.93 7.72 8.70
N SER A 8 9.94 7.57 7.38
CA SER A 8 8.72 7.37 6.58
C SER A 8 8.79 6.07 5.81
N LEU A 9 7.62 5.51 5.52
CA LEU A 9 7.47 4.32 4.69
C LEU A 9 6.29 4.52 3.75
N LEU A 10 6.45 4.17 2.47
CA LEU A 10 5.34 4.00 1.54
C LEU A 10 4.84 2.56 1.57
N CYS A 11 3.54 2.34 1.77
CA CYS A 11 2.91 1.03 1.70
C CYS A 11 1.88 1.02 0.57
N VAL A 12 2.17 0.24 -0.48
CA VAL A 12 1.29 0.02 -1.62
C VAL A 12 0.57 -1.31 -1.42
N ILE A 13 -0.75 -1.25 -1.31
CA ILE A 13 -1.59 -2.36 -0.88
C ILE A 13 -2.36 -2.93 -2.08
N ASP A 14 -2.06 -4.18 -2.43
CA ASP A 14 -2.92 -5.08 -3.20
C ASP A 14 -3.45 -4.53 -4.54
N VAL A 15 -2.63 -3.76 -5.27
CA VAL A 15 -3.00 -3.20 -6.59
C VAL A 15 -2.84 -4.26 -7.69
N GLN A 16 -3.71 -5.27 -7.66
CA GLN A 16 -3.60 -6.49 -8.46
C GLN A 16 -4.54 -6.50 -9.69
N ASP A 17 -4.09 -7.14 -10.77
CA ASP A 17 -4.75 -7.11 -12.08
C ASP A 17 -6.20 -7.59 -12.08
N ARG A 18 -6.57 -8.58 -11.25
CA ARG A 18 -7.96 -9.08 -11.20
C ARG A 18 -8.86 -8.27 -10.27
N LEU A 19 -8.31 -7.38 -9.43
CA LEU A 19 -9.08 -6.45 -8.61
C LEU A 19 -9.42 -5.16 -9.36
N LEU A 20 -8.50 -4.69 -10.20
CA LEU A 20 -8.60 -3.39 -10.89
C LEU A 20 -9.90 -3.20 -11.70
N PRO A 21 -10.40 -4.19 -12.47
CA PRO A 21 -11.64 -4.01 -13.25
C PRO A 21 -12.89 -3.79 -12.40
N ALA A 22 -12.87 -4.19 -11.13
CA ALA A 22 -13.99 -4.00 -10.21
C ALA A 22 -13.98 -2.63 -9.54
N MET A 23 -12.90 -1.84 -9.66
CA MET A 23 -12.78 -0.52 -9.05
C MET A 23 -13.44 0.53 -9.92
N ALA A 24 -14.05 1.55 -9.29
CA ALA A 24 -14.69 2.65 -10.02
C ALA A 24 -13.73 3.40 -10.97
N ASP A 25 -12.42 3.41 -10.66
CA ASP A 25 -11.36 3.99 -11.50
C ASP A 25 -10.00 3.35 -11.18
N GLY A 26 -9.79 2.12 -11.69
CA GLY A 26 -8.57 1.34 -11.45
C GLY A 26 -7.30 1.99 -12.04
N ASP A 27 -7.40 2.56 -13.24
CA ASP A 27 -6.27 3.18 -13.94
C ASP A 27 -5.73 4.40 -13.18
N ARG A 28 -6.62 5.22 -12.59
CA ARG A 28 -6.21 6.32 -11.72
C ARG A 28 -5.41 5.81 -10.53
N VAL A 29 -5.84 4.73 -9.86
CA VAL A 29 -5.11 4.18 -8.71
C VAL A 29 -3.73 3.71 -9.13
N VAL A 30 -3.60 2.97 -10.23
CA VAL A 30 -2.30 2.53 -10.77
C VAL A 30 -1.39 3.74 -11.04
N SER A 31 -1.91 4.77 -11.72
CA SER A 31 -1.17 5.99 -12.01
C SER A 31 -0.70 6.72 -10.75
N ARG A 32 -1.59 6.88 -9.76
CA ARG A 32 -1.32 7.63 -8.53
C ARG A 32 -0.38 6.89 -7.58
N CYS A 33 -0.55 5.58 -7.42
CA CYS A 33 0.40 4.72 -6.72
C CYS A 33 1.78 4.77 -7.40
N GLY A 34 1.84 4.80 -8.73
CA GLY A 34 3.10 4.89 -9.47
C GLY A 34 3.84 6.21 -9.24
N ARG A 35 3.10 7.32 -9.19
CA ARG A 35 3.67 8.64 -8.83
C ARG A 35 4.24 8.64 -7.41
N LEU A 36 3.54 8.03 -6.45
CA LEU A 36 4.02 7.90 -5.07
C LEU A 36 5.28 7.02 -5.00
N ALA A 37 5.30 5.88 -5.70
CA ALA A 37 6.45 4.99 -5.75
C ALA A 37 7.69 5.68 -6.36
N ALA A 38 7.51 6.42 -7.46
CA ALA A 38 8.57 7.19 -8.09
C ALA A 38 9.10 8.30 -7.16
N ALA A 39 8.21 9.02 -6.47
CA ALA A 39 8.59 10.04 -5.50
C ALA A 39 9.33 9.45 -4.29
N ALA A 40 8.84 8.31 -3.75
CA ALA A 40 9.50 7.61 -2.65
C ALA A 40 10.94 7.23 -3.01
N ARG A 41 11.15 6.70 -4.23
CA ARG A 41 12.50 6.38 -4.73
C ARG A 41 13.40 7.62 -4.86
N LEU A 42 12.88 8.74 -5.37
CA LEU A 42 13.66 9.99 -5.50
C LEU A 42 14.06 10.59 -4.16
N LEU A 43 13.31 10.29 -3.10
CA LEU A 43 13.49 10.82 -1.76
C LEU A 43 14.15 9.81 -0.80
N ASP A 44 14.60 8.66 -1.31
CA ASP A 44 15.14 7.56 -0.49
C ASP A 44 14.18 7.10 0.63
N VAL A 45 12.87 7.18 0.39
CA VAL A 45 11.83 6.65 1.27
C VAL A 45 11.64 5.16 0.95
N PRO A 46 11.77 4.25 1.94
CA PRO A 46 11.52 2.84 1.72
C PRO A 46 10.06 2.58 1.33
N ALA A 47 9.85 1.54 0.53
CA ALA A 47 8.51 1.11 0.11
C ALA A 47 8.28 -0.37 0.45
N ILE A 48 7.03 -0.73 0.73
CA ILE A 48 6.54 -2.11 0.78
C ILE A 48 5.39 -2.25 -0.21
N LEU A 49 5.35 -3.40 -0.87
CA LEU A 49 4.24 -3.84 -1.71
C LEU A 49 3.63 -5.10 -1.12
N THR A 50 2.30 -5.20 -1.09
CA THR A 50 1.59 -6.43 -0.71
C THR A 50 0.69 -6.94 -1.83
N GLU A 51 0.44 -8.25 -1.81
CA GLU A 51 -0.55 -8.90 -2.68
C GLU A 51 -1.47 -9.78 -1.84
N GLN A 52 -2.79 -9.57 -1.97
CA GLN A 52 -3.81 -10.42 -1.38
C GLN A 52 -4.03 -11.65 -2.28
N TYR A 53 -3.88 -12.86 -1.74
CA TYR A 53 -4.20 -14.12 -2.44
C TYR A 53 -3.83 -14.11 -3.94
N PRO A 54 -2.54 -13.95 -4.30
CA PRO A 54 -2.12 -13.71 -5.70
C PRO A 54 -2.52 -14.85 -6.65
N GLN A 55 -2.71 -16.07 -6.15
CA GLN A 55 -3.22 -17.20 -6.94
C GLN A 55 -4.63 -16.92 -7.50
N GLY A 56 -5.48 -16.25 -6.71
CA GLY A 56 -6.84 -15.90 -7.11
C GLY A 56 -7.00 -14.50 -7.68
N LEU A 57 -6.26 -13.52 -7.16
CA LEU A 57 -6.41 -12.10 -7.53
C LEU A 57 -5.36 -11.61 -8.54
N GLY A 58 -4.46 -12.49 -8.97
CA GLY A 58 -3.37 -12.14 -9.89
C GLY A 58 -2.24 -11.41 -9.18
N THR A 59 -1.27 -10.94 -9.96
CA THR A 59 -0.14 -10.17 -9.44
C THR A 59 -0.43 -8.67 -9.50
N THR A 60 0.45 -7.91 -8.87
CA THR A 60 0.49 -6.45 -8.95
C THR A 60 0.56 -5.99 -10.40
N ALA A 61 -0.18 -4.94 -10.73
CA ALA A 61 -0.20 -4.38 -12.08
C ALA A 61 1.23 -4.03 -12.57
N ALA A 62 1.55 -4.45 -13.79
CA ALA A 62 2.90 -4.36 -14.35
C ALA A 62 3.56 -2.97 -14.23
N PRO A 63 2.87 -1.84 -14.44
CA PRO A 63 3.47 -0.51 -14.26
C PRO A 63 3.97 -0.23 -12.85
N LEU A 64 3.33 -0.81 -11.82
CA LEU A 64 3.74 -0.67 -10.42
C LEU A 64 4.82 -1.67 -10.05
N ALA A 65 4.72 -2.91 -10.52
CA ALA A 65 5.71 -3.96 -10.26
C ALA A 65 7.12 -3.55 -10.71
N ALA A 66 7.25 -2.74 -11.76
CA ALA A 66 8.53 -2.20 -12.24
C ALA A 66 9.16 -1.14 -11.32
N LEU A 67 8.39 -0.54 -10.40
CA LEU A 67 8.83 0.56 -9.53
C LEU A 67 9.02 0.16 -8.07
N LEU A 68 8.49 -1.01 -7.69
CA LEU A 68 8.34 -1.43 -6.30
C LEU A 68 9.17 -2.69 -6.01
N PRO A 69 9.51 -2.95 -4.74
CA PRO A 69 10.17 -4.20 -4.36
C PRO A 69 9.25 -5.41 -4.58
N ARG A 70 9.81 -6.61 -4.39
CA ARG A 70 9.01 -7.84 -4.45
C ARG A 70 7.84 -7.80 -3.45
N PRO A 71 6.64 -8.24 -3.86
CA PRO A 71 5.46 -8.19 -3.02
C PRO A 71 5.56 -9.17 -1.85
N VAL A 72 4.98 -8.79 -0.71
CA VAL A 72 4.68 -9.70 0.40
C VAL A 72 3.26 -10.23 0.21
N ALA A 73 3.15 -11.52 -0.12
CA ALA A 73 1.86 -12.19 -0.26
C ALA A 73 1.18 -12.37 1.11
N LYS A 74 -0.14 -12.20 1.16
CA LYS A 74 -0.95 -12.35 2.38
C LYS A 74 -2.33 -12.94 2.11
N MET A 75 -2.89 -13.55 3.14
CA MET A 75 -4.30 -13.98 3.19
C MET A 75 -5.12 -13.10 4.14
N SER A 76 -4.47 -12.43 5.09
CA SER A 76 -5.09 -11.44 5.97
C SER A 76 -5.39 -10.14 5.24
N PHE A 77 -6.52 -9.51 5.55
CA PHE A 77 -6.86 -8.21 4.95
C PHE A 77 -5.88 -7.12 5.40
N SER A 78 -5.63 -7.01 6.71
CA SER A 78 -4.58 -6.13 7.22
C SER A 78 -3.19 -6.64 6.83
N CYS A 79 -2.36 -5.76 6.27
CA CYS A 79 -0.96 -6.06 5.96
C CYS A 79 -0.15 -6.44 7.22
N CYS A 80 -0.58 -5.98 8.39
CA CYS A 80 0.03 -6.33 9.68
C CYS A 80 -0.04 -7.82 10.03
N GLY A 81 -0.89 -8.59 9.37
CA GLY A 81 -0.97 -10.05 9.50
C GLY A 81 -0.07 -10.82 8.51
N ALA A 82 0.71 -10.14 7.67
CA ALA A 82 1.64 -10.77 6.74
C ALA A 82 3.02 -10.95 7.40
N GLY A 83 3.58 -12.17 7.36
CA GLY A 83 4.80 -12.53 8.09
C GLY A 83 6.04 -11.68 7.75
N GLY A 84 6.08 -11.04 6.57
CA GLY A 84 7.16 -10.14 6.15
C GLY A 84 6.90 -8.65 6.35
N PHE A 85 5.66 -8.24 6.64
CA PHE A 85 5.30 -6.81 6.70
C PHE A 85 5.86 -6.12 7.93
N ALA A 86 5.71 -6.74 9.10
CA ALA A 86 6.16 -6.16 10.36
C ALA A 86 7.69 -5.94 10.40
N LEU A 87 8.46 -6.81 9.74
CA LEU A 87 9.92 -6.71 9.65
C LEU A 87 10.40 -5.53 8.80
N ALA A 88 9.56 -5.05 7.89
CA ALA A 88 9.86 -3.93 7.01
C ALA A 88 9.31 -2.59 7.52
N LEU A 89 8.63 -2.58 8.67
CA LEU A 89 8.19 -1.34 9.30
C LEU A 89 9.39 -0.55 9.86
N PRO A 90 9.40 0.79 9.72
CA PRO A 90 10.49 1.60 10.24
C PRO A 90 10.54 1.51 11.77
N PRO A 91 11.75 1.48 12.37
CA PRO A 91 11.89 1.52 13.81
C PRO A 91 11.35 2.84 14.37
N GLY A 92 10.75 2.81 15.56
CA GLY A 92 10.46 4.04 16.31
C GLY A 92 9.16 4.78 15.96
N ARG A 93 8.04 4.08 15.69
CA ARG A 93 6.71 4.71 15.50
C ARG A 93 6.70 5.81 14.43
N GLY A 94 7.36 5.54 13.30
CA GLY A 94 7.46 6.45 12.15
C GLY A 94 6.13 6.72 11.42
N ALA A 95 6.22 7.48 10.33
CA ALA A 95 5.09 7.79 9.46
C ALA A 95 4.93 6.74 8.35
N ILE A 96 3.70 6.28 8.12
CA ILE A 96 3.38 5.32 7.07
C ILE A 96 2.34 5.93 6.15
N VAL A 97 2.68 6.04 4.87
CA VAL A 97 1.78 6.50 3.82
C VAL A 97 1.16 5.29 3.13
N LEU A 98 -0.16 5.17 3.19
CA LEU A 98 -0.93 4.09 2.59
C LEU A 98 -1.54 4.53 1.25
N CYS A 99 -1.46 3.65 0.27
CA CYS A 99 -2.19 3.72 -1.00
C CYS A 99 -2.54 2.31 -1.51
N GLY A 100 -3.48 2.21 -2.45
CA GLY A 100 -3.91 0.94 -3.04
C GLY A 100 -5.37 0.55 -2.75
N LEU A 101 -5.64 -0.75 -2.69
CA LEU A 101 -6.98 -1.33 -2.76
C LEU A 101 -7.24 -2.37 -1.64
N GLU A 102 -8.48 -2.64 -1.23
CA GLU A 102 -9.64 -1.74 -1.30
C GLU A 102 -9.62 -0.80 -0.08
N THR A 103 -10.13 0.42 -0.25
CA THR A 103 -10.08 1.48 0.78
C THR A 103 -10.71 1.04 2.10
N HIS A 104 -11.88 0.41 2.02
CA HIS A 104 -12.67 -0.01 3.18
C HIS A 104 -12.29 -1.38 3.74
N VAL A 105 -11.35 -2.09 3.10
CA VAL A 105 -10.93 -3.45 3.50
C VAL A 105 -9.47 -3.45 3.92
N CYS A 106 -8.55 -3.73 2.99
CA CYS A 106 -7.14 -3.90 3.29
C CYS A 106 -6.51 -2.59 3.76
N VAL A 107 -6.84 -1.46 3.13
CA VAL A 107 -6.31 -0.14 3.52
C VAL A 107 -6.81 0.25 4.93
N LEU A 108 -8.12 0.19 5.18
CA LEU A 108 -8.71 0.52 6.49
C LEU A 108 -8.17 -0.37 7.62
N GLN A 109 -8.20 -1.70 7.44
CA GLN A 109 -7.73 -2.61 8.50
C GLN A 109 -6.24 -2.44 8.78
N THR A 110 -5.43 -2.23 7.73
CA THR A 110 -4.00 -1.92 7.90
C THR A 110 -3.80 -0.61 8.65
N ALA A 111 -4.57 0.43 8.32
CA ALA A 111 -4.50 1.72 9.01
C ALA A 111 -4.83 1.58 10.51
N LEU A 112 -5.91 0.87 10.85
CA LEU A 112 -6.32 0.64 12.24
C LEU A 112 -5.25 -0.11 13.03
N ASP A 113 -4.68 -1.18 12.47
CA ASP A 113 -3.63 -1.96 13.14
C ASP A 113 -2.34 -1.15 13.34
N LEU A 114 -1.95 -0.36 12.34
CA LEU A 114 -0.77 0.50 12.43
C LEU A 114 -0.96 1.61 13.48
N LEU A 115 -2.14 2.22 13.54
CA LEU A 115 -2.50 3.19 14.57
C LEU A 115 -2.49 2.56 15.96
N ALA A 116 -3.04 1.36 16.12
CA ALA A 116 -3.01 0.61 17.38
C ALA A 116 -1.57 0.27 17.83
N ARG A 117 -0.65 0.10 16.88
CA ARG A 117 0.79 -0.10 17.14
C ARG A 117 1.56 1.21 17.36
N GLY A 118 0.88 2.36 17.30
CA GLY A 118 1.43 3.68 17.60
C GLY A 118 2.14 4.37 16.45
N TYR A 119 2.00 3.90 15.21
CA TYR A 119 2.53 4.59 14.03
C TYR A 119 1.66 5.78 13.66
N ALA A 120 2.26 6.82 13.05
CA ALA A 120 1.50 7.85 12.36
C ALA A 120 1.09 7.31 10.98
N VAL A 121 -0.20 7.33 10.68
CA VAL A 121 -0.74 6.76 9.43
C VAL A 121 -1.36 7.87 8.59
N PHE A 122 -1.00 7.90 7.32
CA PHE A 122 -1.51 8.86 6.33
C PHE A 122 -2.05 8.09 5.14
N VAL A 123 -3.26 8.38 4.70
CA VAL A 123 -3.84 7.79 3.49
C VAL A 123 -3.74 8.80 2.36
N ALA A 124 -3.08 8.44 1.27
CA ALA A 124 -3.08 9.25 0.05
C ALA A 124 -4.43 9.05 -0.67
N VAL A 125 -5.42 9.88 -0.33
CA VAL A 125 -6.82 9.69 -0.74
C VAL A 125 -7.02 9.64 -2.26
N ASP A 126 -6.16 10.30 -3.03
CA ASP A 126 -6.21 10.27 -4.49
C ASP A 126 -5.60 8.98 -5.08
N ALA A 127 -4.94 8.16 -4.26
CA ALA A 127 -4.28 6.90 -4.60
C ALA A 127 -4.93 5.68 -3.94
N VAL A 128 -6.19 5.79 -3.50
CA VAL A 128 -7.00 4.66 -3.04
C VAL A 128 -8.31 4.57 -3.81
N ALA A 129 -8.87 3.36 -3.89
CA ALA A 129 -10.22 3.13 -4.40
C ALA A 129 -10.90 1.93 -3.73
N SER A 130 -12.19 1.84 -3.96
CA SER A 130 -13.05 0.68 -3.71
C SER A 130 -13.95 0.47 -4.93
N ARG A 131 -14.72 -0.62 -4.94
CA ARG A 131 -15.74 -0.87 -5.98
C ARG A 131 -16.75 0.26 -6.13
N HIS A 132 -17.15 0.82 -5.00
CA HIS A 132 -18.05 1.96 -4.94
C HIS A 132 -17.26 3.25 -4.69
N PRO A 133 -17.67 4.38 -5.29
CA PRO A 133 -17.07 5.67 -5.01
C PRO A 133 -17.08 5.99 -3.52
N ILE A 134 -16.00 6.66 -3.09
CA ILE A 134 -15.76 7.17 -1.73
C ILE A 134 -15.85 8.68 -1.74
#